data_AF-A0A2E2PJN0-F1
#
_entry.id   AF-A0A2E2PJN0-F1
#
_cell.length_a   1.000
_cell.length_b   1.000
_cell.length_c   1.000
_cell.angle_alpha   90.00
_cell.angle_beta   90.00
_cell.angle_gamma   90.00
#
_symmetry.space_group_name_H-M   'P 1'
#
loop_
_entity.id
_entity.type
_entity.pdbx_description
1 polymer ?
#
loop_
_entity_poly.entity_id
_entity_poly.type
_entity_poly.pdbx_seq_one_letter_code
_entity_poly.pdbx_strand_id
1 'polypeptide(L)'
;MVKFIFLVMMILFYFDNVTAQEENTEIDPYAGLAELIAAEEGPFEKCKDYIKEKGWKEFIKNDVNGKEVRMACGRSGIGVAPSKKDFLSSRTVAFNDALLNAQKRFSEFKSKEIQVQIVKQLQKGFGLDEKSAIEKNNDIIQADEETQSDNLFKKLYKLANNEVDERLEDVDTKKAENTQKIQEEIDNLAQSSVFEKTIQSASQITMNGLQSFKIWEECKEGKKQCKVSILALRTLEQGNIAKALLNKNSINLKGKPGSPLITDFTPKQVMANIGVRIKRDENGNYHLLSTATSTIETDSELSEDIAIKEAIEEADSNLRLFAGAQISANSETVLKEIFEEFKSGKQENEVQKKINASTKAFSEKASIEGITELDSGITMHPANKVKARFVVRKWSLNSQADASDADFSSGSNNQNENTDISNEPSVQEDLFLESEEADF
;
A
#
# COMPACT_ATOMS: atom_id res chain seq x y z
N MET A 1 36.39 38.45 -69.34
CA MET A 1 36.99 37.10 -69.19
C MET A 1 36.36 36.44 -67.97
N VAL A 2 36.16 35.12 -68.00
CA VAL A 2 35.27 34.28 -67.16
C VAL A 2 35.57 34.25 -65.63
N LYS A 3 34.55 33.87 -64.82
CA LYS A 3 34.49 33.49 -63.36
C LYS A 3 34.23 34.65 -62.34
N PHE A 4 33.06 34.71 -61.68
CA PHE A 4 32.61 34.01 -60.43
C PHE A 4 33.01 34.78 -59.15
N ILE A 5 32.22 34.98 -58.07
CA ILE A 5 30.81 34.69 -57.63
C ILE A 5 30.40 35.92 -56.77
N PHE A 6 29.24 36.59 -56.92
CA PHE A 6 27.82 36.30 -56.61
C PHE A 6 27.39 36.30 -55.11
N LEU A 7 26.27 37.00 -54.85
CA LEU A 7 25.37 36.90 -53.68
C LEU A 7 25.68 37.67 -52.37
N VAL A 8 25.76 39.01 -52.44
CA VAL A 8 25.30 39.88 -51.32
C VAL A 8 24.32 40.93 -51.88
N MET A 9 23.08 40.48 -52.05
CA MET A 9 21.88 41.24 -52.40
C MET A 9 20.74 40.31 -51.95
N MET A 10 19.73 40.71 -51.20
CA MET A 10 19.00 41.97 -51.17
C MET A 10 18.15 42.00 -49.89
N ILE A 11 18.02 43.14 -49.22
CA ILE A 11 16.84 43.62 -48.46
C ILE A 11 17.25 44.93 -47.76
N LEU A 12 16.86 46.03 -48.39
CA LEU A 12 16.67 47.35 -47.79
C LEU A 12 15.25 47.79 -48.20
N PHE A 13 14.75 48.84 -47.52
CA PHE A 13 13.35 49.29 -47.46
C PHE A 13 12.50 48.46 -46.48
N TYR A 14 12.30 48.90 -45.23
CA TYR A 14 11.66 50.12 -44.67
C TYR A 14 10.20 49.87 -44.28
N PHE A 15 10.00 49.75 -42.96
CA PHE A 15 8.83 50.08 -42.11
C PHE A 15 7.40 49.88 -42.65
N ASP A 16 6.61 49.10 -41.90
CA ASP A 16 5.55 49.71 -41.11
C ASP A 16 5.12 48.85 -39.89
N ASN A 17 4.91 49.53 -38.76
CA ASN A 17 4.10 49.16 -37.59
C ASN A 17 4.03 47.67 -37.16
N VAL A 18 4.99 47.24 -36.35
CA VAL A 18 4.71 46.26 -35.28
C VAL A 18 4.71 47.00 -33.95
N THR A 19 3.55 47.04 -33.30
CA THR A 19 3.42 47.50 -31.92
C THR A 19 4.30 46.65 -31.02
N ALA A 20 5.33 47.26 -30.43
CA ALA A 20 6.00 46.70 -29.26
C ALA A 20 4.98 46.66 -28.12
N GLN A 21 4.30 45.53 -27.99
CA GLN A 21 3.57 45.20 -26.78
C GLN A 21 4.64 44.93 -25.73
N GLU A 22 4.89 45.90 -24.85
CA GLU A 22 5.67 45.68 -23.64
C GLU A 22 4.96 44.60 -22.83
N GLU A 23 5.41 43.36 -23.00
CA GLU A 23 5.09 42.27 -22.11
C GLU A 23 5.79 42.59 -20.78
N ASN A 24 5.08 43.35 -19.94
CA ASN A 24 5.34 43.47 -18.51
C ASN A 24 5.21 42.08 -17.90
N THR A 25 6.25 41.27 -18.09
CA THR A 25 6.56 40.14 -17.25
C THR A 25 6.84 40.71 -15.88
N GLU A 26 5.78 40.79 -15.07
CA GLU A 26 5.88 41.02 -13.63
C GLU A 26 6.79 39.91 -13.10
N ILE A 27 8.07 40.25 -12.89
CA ILE A 27 9.08 39.31 -12.41
C ILE A 27 8.66 38.95 -11.00
N ASP A 28 7.96 37.81 -10.86
CA ASP A 28 7.50 37.32 -9.57
C ASP A 28 8.71 37.23 -8.63
N PRO A 29 8.80 38.08 -7.60
CA PRO A 29 9.95 38.11 -6.70
C PRO A 29 10.05 36.84 -5.86
N TYR A 30 9.00 36.00 -5.89
CA TYR A 30 8.98 34.68 -5.28
C TYR A 30 9.33 33.55 -6.26
N ALA A 31 9.44 33.77 -7.58
CA ALA A 31 9.77 32.69 -8.53
C ALA A 31 11.14 32.07 -8.23
N GLY A 32 12.18 32.90 -8.07
CA GLY A 32 13.51 32.41 -7.67
C GLY A 32 13.56 31.84 -6.25
N LEU A 33 12.66 32.30 -5.36
CA LEU A 33 12.50 31.74 -4.01
C LEU A 33 11.78 30.39 -4.05
N ALA A 34 10.82 30.22 -4.96
CA ALA A 34 10.09 28.97 -5.20
C ALA A 34 10.98 27.94 -5.88
N GLU A 35 11.87 28.34 -6.79
CA GLU A 35 12.95 27.48 -7.31
C GLU A 35 13.90 27.03 -6.19
N LEU A 36 14.35 27.94 -5.33
CA LEU A 36 15.20 27.63 -4.17
C LEU A 36 14.50 26.74 -3.12
N ILE A 37 13.18 26.90 -2.92
CA ILE A 37 12.37 26.07 -2.03
C ILE A 37 12.06 24.70 -2.65
N ALA A 38 11.89 24.64 -3.98
CA ALA A 38 11.75 23.39 -4.73
C ALA A 38 13.07 22.59 -4.81
N ALA A 39 14.22 23.26 -4.65
CA ALA A 39 15.55 22.64 -4.74
C ALA A 39 15.98 21.83 -3.50
N GLU A 40 15.37 21.97 -2.31
CA GLU A 40 15.63 21.05 -1.18
C GLU A 40 14.72 19.80 -1.31
N GLU A 41 15.16 18.83 -2.12
CA GLU A 41 14.45 17.56 -2.36
C GLU A 41 14.02 16.88 -1.04
N GLY A 42 12.70 16.82 -0.85
CA GLY A 42 12.09 16.15 0.30
C GLY A 42 12.25 14.63 0.24
N PRO A 43 11.94 13.91 1.33
CA PRO A 43 11.94 12.45 1.36
C PRO A 43 11.08 11.78 0.28
N PHE A 44 9.96 12.42 -0.09
CA PHE A 44 9.02 11.89 -1.08
C PHE A 44 9.54 12.02 -2.51
N GLU A 45 10.24 13.13 -2.79
CA GLU A 45 10.96 13.37 -4.04
C GLU A 45 12.02 12.27 -4.21
N LYS A 46 12.90 12.11 -3.21
CA LYS A 46 13.92 11.05 -3.17
C LYS A 46 13.37 9.64 -3.35
N CYS A 47 12.18 9.35 -2.83
CA CYS A 47 11.51 8.07 -3.06
C CYS A 47 11.12 7.87 -4.55
N LYS A 48 10.53 8.90 -5.19
CA LYS A 48 10.17 8.87 -6.63
C LYS A 48 11.42 8.83 -7.52
N ASP A 49 12.44 9.60 -7.18
CA ASP A 49 13.69 9.64 -7.95
C ASP A 49 14.44 8.30 -7.84
N TYR A 50 14.45 7.66 -6.68
CA TYR A 50 14.96 6.29 -6.53
C TYR A 50 14.19 5.26 -7.37
N ILE A 51 12.85 5.32 -7.45
CA ILE A 51 12.05 4.49 -8.38
C ILE A 51 12.52 4.71 -9.83
N LYS A 52 12.69 5.98 -10.24
CA LYS A 52 13.09 6.39 -11.58
C LYS A 52 14.54 5.98 -11.92
N GLU A 53 15.47 6.13 -10.99
CA GLU A 53 16.88 5.70 -11.11
C GLU A 53 17.00 4.19 -11.34
N LYS A 54 16.17 3.39 -10.68
CA LYS A 54 16.10 1.94 -10.87
C LYS A 54 15.36 1.54 -12.17
N GLY A 55 14.83 2.50 -12.94
CA GLY A 55 14.05 2.26 -14.15
C GLY A 55 12.62 1.74 -13.89
N TRP A 56 12.16 1.80 -12.65
CA TRP A 56 10.84 1.32 -12.25
C TRP A 56 9.76 2.40 -12.43
N LYS A 57 8.49 1.98 -12.29
CA LYS A 57 7.30 2.81 -12.40
C LYS A 57 6.36 2.54 -11.23
N GLU A 58 5.77 3.61 -10.70
CA GLU A 58 4.83 3.53 -9.59
C GLU A 58 3.51 2.84 -10.01
N PHE A 59 2.88 2.14 -9.07
CA PHE A 59 1.59 1.43 -9.15
C PHE A 59 1.48 0.25 -10.12
N ILE A 60 2.14 0.29 -11.27
CA ILE A 60 2.09 -0.80 -12.26
C ILE A 60 3.03 -1.95 -11.90
N LYS A 61 2.92 -3.06 -12.63
CA LYS A 61 3.87 -4.17 -12.56
C LYS A 61 5.24 -3.75 -13.10
N ASN A 62 6.28 -4.08 -12.36
CA ASN A 62 7.68 -4.00 -12.76
C ASN A 62 8.25 -5.42 -12.68
N ASP A 63 9.03 -5.83 -13.67
CA ASP A 63 9.98 -6.92 -13.45
C ASP A 63 11.13 -6.35 -12.63
N VAL A 64 11.20 -6.78 -11.38
CA VAL A 64 12.36 -6.56 -10.54
C VAL A 64 12.95 -7.94 -10.27
N ASN A 65 14.08 -8.21 -10.91
CA ASN A 65 14.88 -9.40 -10.63
C ASN A 65 14.08 -10.72 -10.84
N GLY A 66 13.35 -10.83 -11.95
CA GLY A 66 12.54 -12.00 -12.29
C GLY A 66 11.26 -12.14 -11.46
N LYS A 67 10.90 -11.13 -10.66
CA LYS A 67 9.67 -11.07 -9.87
C LYS A 67 8.80 -9.91 -10.32
N GLU A 68 7.50 -10.16 -10.46
CA GLU A 68 6.52 -9.07 -10.63
C GLU A 68 6.31 -8.33 -9.31
N VAL A 69 6.64 -7.03 -9.32
CA VAL A 69 6.51 -6.13 -8.17
C VAL A 69 5.71 -4.90 -8.55
N ARG A 70 4.75 -4.54 -7.71
CA ARG A 70 4.11 -3.22 -7.74
C ARG A 70 4.60 -2.40 -6.56
N MET A 71 4.65 -1.08 -6.72
CA MET A 71 5.28 -0.21 -5.73
C MET A 71 4.58 1.14 -5.60
N ALA A 72 4.64 1.73 -4.40
CA ALA A 72 4.13 3.06 -4.13
C ALA A 72 4.98 3.76 -3.07
N CYS A 73 5.32 5.03 -3.32
CA CYS A 73 5.81 5.94 -2.31
C CYS A 73 4.64 6.44 -1.45
N GLY A 74 4.81 6.48 -0.14
CA GLY A 74 3.91 7.17 0.77
C GLY A 74 4.68 8.17 1.61
N ARG A 75 4.01 9.19 2.16
CA ARG A 75 4.66 10.24 2.95
C ARG A 75 3.84 10.67 4.16
N SER A 76 4.53 11.09 5.22
CA SER A 76 3.94 11.75 6.38
C SER A 76 4.91 12.75 7.02
N GLY A 77 4.39 13.57 7.93
CA GLY A 77 5.16 14.47 8.78
C GLY A 77 5.24 13.96 10.20
N ILE A 78 6.43 13.99 10.79
CA ILE A 78 6.63 13.75 12.22
C ILE A 78 6.27 15.06 12.93
N GLY A 79 5.09 15.08 13.56
CA GLY A 79 4.49 16.28 14.17
C GLY A 79 5.21 16.82 15.40
N VAL A 80 6.07 16.00 16.02
CA VAL A 80 6.89 16.36 17.18
C VAL A 80 8.35 16.63 16.76
N ALA A 81 9.04 17.55 17.43
CA ALA A 81 10.44 17.87 17.15
C ALA A 81 11.41 16.86 17.81
N PRO A 82 12.59 16.56 17.23
CA PRO A 82 13.53 15.52 17.72
C PRO A 82 14.05 15.70 19.14
N SER A 83 14.01 16.93 19.66
CA SER A 83 14.43 17.26 21.03
C SER A 83 13.33 17.02 22.07
N LYS A 84 12.12 16.66 21.66
CA LYS A 84 10.96 16.41 22.54
C LYS A 84 10.80 14.93 22.82
N LYS A 85 10.32 14.61 24.02
CA LYS A 85 10.20 13.25 24.56
C LYS A 85 9.37 12.34 23.65
N ASP A 86 8.19 12.83 23.27
CA ASP A 86 7.17 12.13 22.49
C ASP A 86 7.56 11.91 21.00
N PHE A 87 8.79 12.23 20.60
CA PHE A 87 9.26 12.12 19.22
C PHE A 87 9.23 10.68 18.71
N LEU A 88 9.61 9.69 19.54
CA LEU A 88 9.58 8.28 19.12
C LEU A 88 8.16 7.84 18.76
N SER A 89 7.20 8.12 19.64
CA SER A 89 5.79 7.81 19.42
C SER A 89 5.24 8.55 18.19
N SER A 90 5.56 9.84 18.03
CA SER A 90 5.19 10.62 16.84
C SER A 90 5.87 10.12 15.55
N ARG A 91 7.06 9.54 15.63
CA ARG A 91 7.79 8.95 14.51
C ARG A 91 7.11 7.65 14.07
N THR A 92 6.79 6.75 14.99
CA THR A 92 6.03 5.53 14.70
C THR A 92 4.70 5.85 14.01
N VAL A 93 3.92 6.81 14.53
CA VAL A 93 2.68 7.27 13.90
C VAL A 93 2.93 7.77 12.47
N ALA A 94 3.95 8.60 12.25
CA ALA A 94 4.27 9.11 10.92
C ALA A 94 4.71 7.99 9.92
N PHE A 95 5.39 6.94 10.40
CA PHE A 95 5.75 5.79 9.56
C PHE A 95 4.49 5.02 9.14
N ASN A 96 3.57 4.78 10.06
CA ASN A 96 2.30 4.13 9.78
C ASN A 96 1.44 4.97 8.82
N ASP A 97 1.32 6.28 9.07
CA ASP A 97 0.63 7.21 8.18
C ASP A 97 1.24 7.25 6.78
N ALA A 98 2.57 7.14 6.66
CA ALA A 98 3.23 7.06 5.36
C ALA A 98 2.94 5.73 4.65
N LEU A 99 2.93 4.59 5.35
CA LEU A 99 2.53 3.31 4.76
C LEU A 99 1.05 3.30 4.34
N LEU A 100 0.15 3.85 5.17
CA LEU A 100 -1.26 4.05 4.85
C LEU A 100 -1.45 5.02 3.66
N ASN A 101 -0.60 6.04 3.54
CA ASN A 101 -0.59 6.94 2.38
C ASN A 101 -0.16 6.20 1.10
N ALA A 102 0.86 5.34 1.16
CA ALA A 102 1.25 4.48 0.04
C ALA A 102 0.09 3.54 -0.35
N GLN A 103 -0.55 2.91 0.63
CA GLN A 103 -1.72 2.05 0.42
C GLN A 103 -2.89 2.80 -0.21
N LYS A 104 -3.23 4.02 0.25
CA LYS A 104 -4.30 4.84 -0.34
C LYS A 104 -3.98 5.18 -1.79
N ARG A 105 -2.77 5.68 -2.10
CA ARG A 105 -2.36 6.01 -3.48
C ARG A 105 -2.38 4.78 -4.40
N PHE A 106 -1.91 3.64 -3.92
CA PHE A 106 -1.93 2.38 -4.66
C PHE A 106 -3.36 1.89 -4.92
N SER A 107 -4.24 2.02 -3.93
CA SER A 107 -5.65 1.62 -4.05
C SER A 107 -6.45 2.56 -4.95
N GLU A 108 -6.16 3.87 -4.96
CA GLU A 108 -6.71 4.84 -5.91
C GLU A 108 -6.39 4.48 -7.36
N PHE A 109 -5.14 4.09 -7.63
CA PHE A 109 -4.75 3.59 -8.95
C PHE A 109 -5.48 2.28 -9.30
N LYS A 110 -5.46 1.28 -8.40
CA LYS A 110 -6.16 0.00 -8.61
C LYS A 110 -7.66 0.16 -8.80
N SER A 111 -8.27 1.16 -8.18
CA SER A 111 -9.70 1.44 -8.32
C SER A 111 -10.07 1.86 -9.74
N LYS A 112 -9.23 2.67 -10.38
CA LYS A 112 -9.41 3.08 -11.79
C LYS A 112 -9.25 1.89 -12.74
N GLU A 113 -8.27 1.02 -12.49
CA GLU A 113 -8.10 -0.24 -13.24
C GLU A 113 -9.35 -1.13 -13.14
N ILE A 114 -9.89 -1.31 -11.93
CA ILE A 114 -11.10 -2.08 -11.67
C ILE A 114 -12.32 -1.44 -12.37
N GLN A 115 -12.48 -0.12 -12.26
CA GLN A 115 -13.59 0.62 -12.89
C GLN A 115 -13.58 0.48 -14.42
N VAL A 116 -12.41 0.63 -15.07
CA VAL A 116 -12.24 0.39 -16.51
C VAL A 116 -12.68 -1.03 -16.88
N GLN A 117 -12.27 -2.04 -16.11
CA GLN A 117 -12.60 -3.43 -16.40
C GLN A 117 -14.08 -3.76 -16.15
N ILE A 118 -14.71 -3.16 -15.13
CA ILE A 118 -16.14 -3.34 -14.88
C ILE A 118 -16.95 -2.78 -16.06
N VAL A 119 -16.64 -1.57 -16.53
CA VAL A 119 -17.30 -0.96 -17.69
C VAL A 119 -17.18 -1.86 -18.93
N LYS A 120 -15.98 -2.38 -19.22
CA LYS A 120 -15.76 -3.31 -20.34
C LYS A 120 -16.56 -4.62 -20.21
N GLN A 121 -16.59 -5.23 -19.02
CA GLN A 121 -17.35 -6.46 -18.83
C GLN A 121 -18.88 -6.21 -18.88
N LEU A 122 -19.36 -5.05 -18.41
CA LEU A 122 -20.77 -4.67 -18.53
C LEU A 122 -21.13 -4.52 -20.02
N GLN A 123 -20.37 -3.73 -20.78
CA GLN A 123 -20.57 -3.57 -22.22
C GLN A 123 -20.64 -4.93 -22.93
N LYS A 124 -19.67 -5.81 -22.68
CA LYS A 124 -19.63 -7.16 -23.22
C LYS A 124 -20.82 -8.02 -22.78
N GLY A 125 -21.23 -7.94 -21.52
CA GLY A 125 -22.37 -8.65 -20.95
C GLY A 125 -23.70 -8.26 -21.59
N PHE A 126 -23.86 -6.97 -21.91
CA PHE A 126 -25.03 -6.43 -22.61
C PHE A 126 -24.91 -6.47 -24.15
N GLY A 127 -23.84 -7.03 -24.72
CA GLY A 127 -23.65 -7.18 -26.17
C GLY A 127 -23.32 -5.87 -26.91
N LEU A 128 -22.71 -4.90 -26.22
CA LEU A 128 -22.25 -3.62 -26.76
C LEU A 128 -20.81 -3.72 -27.28
N ASP A 129 -20.43 -2.84 -28.21
CA ASP A 129 -19.03 -2.64 -28.60
C ASP A 129 -18.20 -2.15 -27.40
N GLU A 130 -17.01 -2.73 -27.17
CA GLU A 130 -16.10 -2.26 -26.13
C GLU A 130 -15.61 -0.83 -26.45
N LYS A 131 -16.01 0.15 -25.63
CA LYS A 131 -15.59 1.57 -25.70
C LYS A 131 -15.37 2.05 -24.28
N SER A 132 -14.13 2.30 -23.85
CA SER A 132 -13.95 2.69 -22.45
C SER A 132 -14.39 4.13 -22.22
N ALA A 133 -15.34 4.34 -21.30
CA ALA A 133 -15.82 5.67 -20.91
C ALA A 133 -14.71 6.60 -20.37
N ILE A 134 -13.56 6.00 -20.03
CA ILE A 134 -12.41 6.63 -19.36
C ILE A 134 -11.33 7.11 -20.37
N GLU A 135 -11.44 6.75 -21.66
CA GLU A 135 -10.52 7.18 -22.75
C GLU A 135 -10.38 8.71 -22.94
N LYS A 136 -11.21 9.53 -22.29
CA LYS A 136 -11.11 11.00 -22.37
C LYS A 136 -9.90 11.60 -21.64
N ASN A 137 -9.22 10.86 -20.78
CA ASN A 137 -7.96 11.27 -20.16
C ASN A 137 -6.84 10.32 -20.62
N ASN A 138 -5.79 10.85 -21.23
CA ASN A 138 -4.76 10.13 -22.02
C ASN A 138 -3.88 9.10 -21.26
N ASP A 139 -4.20 8.74 -20.01
CA ASP A 139 -3.55 7.66 -19.30
C ASP A 139 -4.16 6.32 -19.73
N ILE A 140 -3.46 5.57 -20.61
CA ILE A 140 -3.89 4.23 -21.02
C ILE A 140 -3.71 3.26 -19.85
N ILE A 141 -4.72 3.21 -18.97
CA ILE A 141 -4.82 2.25 -17.87
C ILE A 141 -5.17 0.87 -18.46
N GLN A 142 -4.14 0.13 -18.86
CA GLN A 142 -4.26 -1.29 -19.23
C GLN A 142 -4.33 -2.15 -17.97
N ALA A 143 -5.53 -2.37 -17.44
CA ALA A 143 -5.69 -3.29 -16.33
C ALA A 143 -5.39 -4.74 -16.75
N ASP A 144 -4.67 -5.45 -15.88
CA ASP A 144 -4.13 -6.79 -16.10
C ASP A 144 -5.13 -7.95 -15.91
N GLU A 145 -4.77 -9.14 -16.41
CA GLU A 145 -5.57 -10.38 -16.25
C GLU A 145 -5.75 -10.77 -14.77
N GLU A 146 -4.76 -10.45 -13.91
CA GLU A 146 -4.84 -10.65 -12.46
C GLU A 146 -6.05 -9.92 -11.88
N THR A 147 -6.33 -8.70 -12.34
CA THR A 147 -7.47 -7.88 -11.89
C THR A 147 -8.83 -8.51 -12.26
N GLN A 148 -8.97 -9.17 -13.41
CA GLN A 148 -10.20 -9.92 -13.75
C GLN A 148 -10.37 -11.21 -12.92
N SER A 149 -9.26 -11.81 -12.49
CA SER A 149 -9.28 -13.01 -11.65
C SER A 149 -9.68 -12.73 -10.20
N ASP A 150 -9.54 -11.48 -9.74
CA ASP A 150 -9.77 -11.05 -8.36
C ASP A 150 -11.22 -11.29 -7.89
N ASN A 151 -11.34 -11.75 -6.65
CA ASN A 151 -12.60 -11.92 -5.93
C ASN A 151 -13.29 -10.57 -5.68
N LEU A 152 -12.52 -9.50 -5.44
CA LEU A 152 -13.05 -8.15 -5.30
C LEU A 152 -13.69 -7.70 -6.63
N PHE A 153 -12.95 -7.83 -7.73
CA PHE A 153 -13.43 -7.45 -9.06
C PHE A 153 -14.76 -8.12 -9.40
N LYS A 154 -14.85 -9.46 -9.23
CA LYS A 154 -16.07 -10.24 -9.52
C LYS A 154 -17.29 -9.74 -8.74
N LYS A 155 -17.09 -9.30 -7.50
CA LYS A 155 -18.17 -8.81 -6.62
C LYS A 155 -18.57 -7.36 -6.93
N LEU A 156 -17.60 -6.50 -7.22
CA LEU A 156 -17.88 -5.15 -7.70
C LEU A 156 -18.56 -5.17 -9.07
N TYR A 157 -18.15 -6.06 -9.97
CA TYR A 157 -18.83 -6.32 -11.25
C TYR A 157 -20.28 -6.78 -11.04
N LYS A 158 -20.52 -7.74 -10.12
CA LYS A 158 -21.87 -8.20 -9.78
C LYS A 158 -22.74 -7.07 -9.20
N LEU A 159 -22.19 -6.26 -8.30
CA LEU A 159 -22.87 -5.08 -7.76
C LEU A 159 -23.23 -4.08 -8.87
N ALA A 160 -22.29 -3.81 -9.78
CA ALA A 160 -22.49 -2.92 -10.91
C ALA A 160 -23.56 -3.44 -11.88
N ASN A 161 -23.53 -4.74 -12.20
CA ASN A 161 -24.52 -5.39 -13.06
C ASN A 161 -25.93 -5.25 -12.45
N ASN A 162 -26.08 -5.52 -11.15
CA ASN A 162 -27.36 -5.38 -10.46
C ASN A 162 -27.89 -3.93 -10.48
N GLU A 163 -27.03 -2.92 -10.30
CA GLU A 163 -27.43 -1.50 -10.33
C GLU A 163 -27.75 -1.02 -11.76
N VAL A 164 -27.10 -1.57 -12.80
CA VAL A 164 -27.51 -1.34 -14.20
C VAL A 164 -28.86 -2.02 -14.48
N ASP A 165 -29.04 -3.27 -14.06
CA ASP A 165 -30.31 -3.99 -14.23
C ASP A 165 -31.47 -3.27 -13.53
N GLU A 166 -31.30 -2.81 -12.27
CA GLU A 166 -32.31 -2.05 -11.51
C GLU A 166 -32.76 -0.78 -12.24
N ARG A 167 -31.84 -0.07 -12.89
CA ARG A 167 -32.15 1.13 -13.71
C ARG A 167 -32.79 0.81 -15.05
N LEU A 168 -32.66 -0.44 -15.51
CA LEU A 168 -33.26 -0.95 -16.74
C LEU A 168 -34.61 -1.65 -16.52
N GLU A 169 -35.02 -1.94 -15.27
CA GLU A 169 -36.33 -2.55 -14.98
C GLU A 169 -37.53 -1.69 -15.43
N ASP A 170 -37.37 -0.35 -15.48
CA ASP A 170 -38.33 0.60 -16.06
C ASP A 170 -38.38 0.58 -17.60
N VAL A 171 -37.74 -0.39 -18.25
CA VAL A 171 -37.61 -0.48 -19.72
C VAL A 171 -37.88 -1.90 -20.21
N ASP A 172 -38.62 -2.06 -21.30
CA ASP A 172 -38.88 -3.39 -21.89
C ASP A 172 -37.60 -3.93 -22.58
N THR A 173 -36.78 -4.65 -21.81
CA THR A 173 -35.38 -5.03 -22.10
C THR A 173 -35.19 -6.01 -23.26
N LYS A 174 -36.22 -6.32 -24.06
CA LYS A 174 -36.20 -7.40 -25.08
C LYS A 174 -36.04 -6.95 -26.53
N LYS A 175 -35.57 -5.72 -26.78
CA LYS A 175 -35.30 -5.23 -28.15
C LYS A 175 -33.93 -4.56 -28.30
N ALA A 176 -33.33 -4.80 -29.47
CA ALA A 176 -32.08 -4.18 -29.94
C ALA A 176 -32.16 -2.66 -30.18
N GLU A 177 -33.33 -2.03 -29.96
CA GLU A 177 -33.50 -0.57 -30.00
C GLU A 177 -32.94 0.12 -28.73
N ASN A 178 -32.58 -0.64 -27.69
CA ASN A 178 -32.21 -0.10 -26.37
C ASN A 178 -30.70 0.08 -26.14
N THR A 179 -29.86 -0.29 -27.11
CA THR A 179 -28.37 -0.25 -27.05
C THR A 179 -27.82 1.09 -26.56
N GLN A 180 -28.40 2.22 -27.01
CA GLN A 180 -27.99 3.55 -26.58
C GLN A 180 -28.31 3.81 -25.10
N LYS A 181 -29.48 3.40 -24.62
CA LYS A 181 -29.88 3.61 -23.22
C LYS A 181 -29.07 2.72 -22.27
N ILE A 182 -28.76 1.49 -22.66
CA ILE A 182 -27.88 0.61 -21.86
C ILE A 182 -26.47 1.21 -21.76
N GLN A 183 -25.92 1.73 -22.86
CA GLN A 183 -24.65 2.45 -22.83
C GLN A 183 -24.71 3.70 -21.93
N GLU A 184 -25.80 4.47 -21.99
CA GLU A 184 -26.01 5.65 -21.15
C GLU A 184 -26.07 5.29 -19.64
N GLU A 185 -26.73 4.19 -19.25
CA GLU A 185 -26.72 3.75 -17.85
C GLU A 185 -25.36 3.21 -17.39
N ILE A 186 -24.62 2.51 -18.25
CA ILE A 186 -23.24 2.10 -17.96
C ILE A 186 -22.34 3.34 -17.78
N ASP A 187 -22.48 4.35 -18.63
CA ASP A 187 -21.72 5.61 -18.53
C ASP A 187 -22.12 6.42 -17.28
N ASN A 188 -23.41 6.47 -16.93
CA ASN A 188 -23.92 7.09 -15.71
C ASN A 188 -23.40 6.39 -14.45
N LEU A 189 -23.31 5.05 -14.46
CA LEU A 189 -22.71 4.30 -13.37
C LEU A 189 -21.19 4.52 -13.31
N ALA A 190 -20.50 4.52 -14.45
CA ALA A 190 -19.07 4.78 -14.53
C ALA A 190 -18.69 6.18 -14.00
N GLN A 191 -19.53 7.19 -14.25
CA GLN A 191 -19.36 8.56 -13.77
C GLN A 191 -19.94 8.80 -12.36
N SER A 192 -20.54 7.79 -11.74
CA SER A 192 -21.15 7.92 -10.41
C SER A 192 -20.10 8.02 -9.32
N SER A 193 -20.05 9.17 -8.62
CA SER A 193 -19.18 9.34 -7.45
C SER A 193 -19.50 8.37 -6.30
N VAL A 194 -20.70 7.79 -6.24
CA VAL A 194 -21.07 6.72 -5.29
C VAL A 194 -20.33 5.43 -5.66
N PHE A 195 -20.30 5.09 -6.95
CA PHE A 195 -19.66 3.88 -7.43
C PHE A 195 -18.12 4.00 -7.39
N GLU A 196 -17.56 5.13 -7.81
CA GLU A 196 -16.13 5.46 -7.68
C GLU A 196 -15.65 5.29 -6.23
N LYS A 197 -16.32 5.94 -5.27
CA LYS A 197 -15.98 5.82 -3.83
C LYS A 197 -16.17 4.41 -3.29
N THR A 198 -17.16 3.66 -3.77
CA THR A 198 -17.36 2.25 -3.39
C THR A 198 -16.18 1.40 -3.85
N ILE A 199 -15.72 1.54 -5.10
CA ILE A 199 -14.53 0.85 -5.59
C ILE A 199 -13.28 1.30 -4.81
N GLN A 200 -13.13 2.59 -4.53
CA GLN A 200 -12.00 3.15 -3.77
C GLN A 200 -11.91 2.60 -2.35
N SER A 201 -12.99 2.69 -1.58
CA SER A 201 -13.07 2.11 -0.24
C SER A 201 -12.82 0.61 -0.30
N ALA A 202 -13.48 -0.13 -1.19
CA ALA A 202 -13.29 -1.58 -1.29
C ALA A 202 -11.83 -1.95 -1.58
N SER A 203 -11.21 -1.31 -2.57
CA SER A 203 -9.80 -1.53 -2.96
C SER A 203 -8.82 -1.18 -1.83
N GLN A 204 -9.10 -0.14 -1.04
CA GLN A 204 -8.28 0.24 0.11
C GLN A 204 -8.34 -0.82 1.21
N ILE A 205 -9.53 -1.33 1.52
CA ILE A 205 -9.75 -2.26 2.63
C ILE A 205 -9.23 -3.67 2.31
N THR A 206 -9.37 -4.10 1.05
CA THR A 206 -8.91 -5.42 0.60
C THR A 206 -7.41 -5.48 0.31
N MET A 207 -6.72 -4.33 0.29
CA MET A 207 -5.28 -4.31 0.05
C MET A 207 -4.54 -5.09 1.13
N ASN A 208 -3.63 -5.97 0.71
CA ASN A 208 -2.88 -6.84 1.60
C ASN A 208 -1.46 -7.06 1.10
N GLY A 209 -0.56 -7.52 1.96
CA GLY A 209 0.82 -7.85 1.59
C GLY A 209 1.62 -6.65 1.11
N LEU A 210 1.25 -5.43 1.51
CA LEU A 210 2.03 -4.22 1.25
C LEU A 210 3.10 -4.10 2.33
N GLN A 211 4.37 -4.18 1.94
CA GLN A 211 5.52 -4.20 2.86
C GLN A 211 6.36 -2.94 2.66
N SER A 212 6.86 -2.34 3.75
CA SER A 212 7.92 -1.33 3.66
C SER A 212 9.20 -1.98 3.08
N PHE A 213 9.86 -1.28 2.16
CA PHE A 213 11.11 -1.70 1.52
C PHE A 213 12.24 -0.68 1.67
N LYS A 214 11.93 0.61 1.65
CA LYS A 214 12.91 1.67 1.88
C LYS A 214 12.24 2.91 2.45
N ILE A 215 12.92 3.64 3.32
CA ILE A 215 12.41 4.82 4.00
C ILE A 215 13.43 5.94 3.79
N TRP A 216 12.93 7.16 3.68
CA TRP A 216 13.72 8.38 3.66
C TRP A 216 13.20 9.25 4.78
N GLU A 217 14.09 9.72 5.65
CA GLU A 217 13.74 10.59 6.77
C GLU A 217 14.53 11.89 6.64
N GLU A 218 13.83 13.02 6.50
CA GLU A 218 14.44 14.35 6.63
C GLU A 218 14.27 14.79 8.07
N CYS A 219 15.28 14.49 8.90
CA CYS A 219 15.28 14.88 10.30
C CYS A 219 16.65 15.38 10.74
N LYS A 220 16.70 16.65 11.14
CA LYS A 220 17.91 17.35 11.59
C LYS A 220 17.64 17.99 12.95
N GLU A 221 18.62 18.00 13.84
CA GLU A 221 18.51 18.67 15.13
C GLU A 221 18.13 20.15 14.95
N GLY A 222 17.22 20.65 15.79
CA GLY A 222 16.68 22.01 15.67
C GLY A 222 15.54 22.23 14.66
N LYS A 223 15.23 21.27 13.76
CA LYS A 223 14.00 21.34 12.93
C LYS A 223 12.76 21.18 13.83
N LYS A 224 11.71 21.98 13.57
CA LYS A 224 10.43 21.94 14.32
C LYS A 224 9.55 20.74 13.96
N GLN A 225 9.71 20.21 12.75
CA GLN A 225 9.00 19.06 12.20
C GLN A 225 10.01 18.27 11.36
N CYS A 226 9.92 16.94 11.40
CA CYS A 226 10.65 16.08 10.49
C CYS A 226 9.68 15.48 9.46
N LYS A 227 10.19 14.94 8.36
CA LYS A 227 9.38 14.31 7.31
C LYS A 227 9.86 12.90 7.06
N VAL A 228 8.92 12.00 6.73
CA VAL A 228 9.23 10.62 6.32
C VAL A 228 8.54 10.30 4.99
N SER A 229 9.21 9.51 4.16
CA SER A 229 8.62 8.84 3.00
C SER A 229 9.00 7.36 3.00
N ILE A 230 8.08 6.49 2.60
CA ILE A 230 8.27 5.04 2.54
C ILE A 230 8.01 4.56 1.12
N LEU A 231 8.96 3.87 0.50
CA LEU A 231 8.72 3.00 -0.64
C LEU A 231 8.16 1.69 -0.12
N ALA A 232 6.89 1.45 -0.42
CA ALA A 232 6.21 0.20 -0.13
C ALA A 232 6.14 -0.66 -1.39
N LEU A 233 6.40 -1.96 -1.26
CA LEU A 233 6.34 -2.94 -2.33
C LEU A 233 5.21 -3.96 -2.08
N ARG A 234 4.67 -4.47 -3.19
CA ARG A 234 3.67 -5.54 -3.21
C ARG A 234 3.95 -6.55 -4.32
N THR A 235 4.06 -7.82 -3.96
CA THR A 235 4.13 -8.98 -4.84
C THR A 235 2.96 -9.94 -4.59
N LEU A 236 2.72 -10.87 -5.51
CA LEU A 236 1.73 -11.94 -5.32
C LEU A 236 2.07 -12.83 -4.11
N GLU A 237 3.36 -13.14 -3.92
CA GLU A 237 3.93 -13.89 -2.79
C GLU A 237 3.58 -13.22 -1.45
N GLN A 238 3.84 -11.91 -1.31
CA GLN A 238 3.46 -11.14 -0.11
C GLN A 238 1.94 -11.14 0.11
N GLY A 239 1.14 -11.05 -0.95
CA GLY A 239 -0.33 -11.12 -0.87
C GLY A 239 -0.87 -12.48 -0.42
N ASN A 240 -0.14 -13.57 -0.67
CA ASN A 240 -0.51 -14.90 -0.22
C ASN A 240 -0.04 -15.16 1.22
N ILE A 241 1.12 -14.64 1.62
CA ILE A 241 1.56 -14.65 3.03
C ILE A 241 0.56 -13.86 3.89
N ALA A 242 0.15 -12.67 3.46
CA ALA A 242 -0.88 -11.88 4.15
C ALA A 242 -2.24 -12.61 4.28
N LYS A 243 -2.62 -13.46 3.31
CA LYS A 243 -3.82 -14.32 3.42
C LYS A 243 -3.65 -15.44 4.44
N ALA A 244 -2.44 -16.00 4.60
CA ALA A 244 -2.19 -17.08 5.54
C ALA A 244 -2.32 -16.63 7.00
N LEU A 245 -1.95 -15.39 7.34
CA LEU A 245 -2.17 -14.81 8.68
C LEU A 245 -3.62 -14.91 9.14
N LEU A 246 -4.55 -14.87 8.19
CA LEU A 246 -5.99 -14.81 8.40
C LEU A 246 -6.70 -16.15 8.16
N ASN A 247 -6.01 -17.17 7.65
CA ASN A 247 -6.61 -18.45 7.27
C ASN A 247 -5.79 -19.62 7.82
N LYS A 248 -6.31 -20.28 8.87
CA LYS A 248 -5.72 -21.47 9.49
C LYS A 248 -5.50 -22.65 8.52
N ASN A 249 -6.26 -22.70 7.44
CA ASN A 249 -6.23 -23.80 6.49
C ASN A 249 -5.16 -23.60 5.40
N SER A 250 -3.94 -24.02 5.72
CA SER A 250 -3.06 -24.76 4.81
C SER A 250 -2.77 -24.13 3.43
N ILE A 251 -2.15 -22.96 3.41
CA ILE A 251 -1.31 -22.60 2.26
C ILE A 251 0.12 -23.07 2.58
N ASN A 252 0.62 -24.08 1.87
CA ASN A 252 2.03 -24.48 1.97
C ASN A 252 2.91 -23.42 1.28
N LEU A 253 3.15 -22.30 1.97
CA LEU A 253 4.03 -21.23 1.54
C LEU A 253 5.45 -21.57 1.99
N LYS A 254 6.22 -22.15 1.07
CA LYS A 254 7.65 -22.37 1.23
C LYS A 254 8.40 -21.65 0.12
N GLY A 255 9.39 -20.85 0.50
CA GLY A 255 10.30 -20.18 -0.42
C GLY A 255 11.55 -21.00 -0.69
N LYS A 256 12.47 -20.42 -1.47
CA LYS A 256 13.86 -20.87 -1.46
C LYS A 256 14.45 -20.61 -0.05
N PRO A 257 15.36 -21.47 0.44
CA PRO A 257 16.17 -21.20 1.64
C PRO A 257 16.69 -19.77 1.71
N GLY A 258 16.67 -19.19 2.91
CA GLY A 258 17.26 -17.90 3.23
C GLY A 258 18.41 -18.04 4.22
N SER A 259 18.78 -16.92 4.83
CA SER A 259 19.72 -16.88 5.96
C SER A 259 19.06 -17.39 7.24
N PRO A 260 19.84 -17.87 8.24
CA PRO A 260 19.33 -18.10 9.58
C PRO A 260 18.65 -16.84 10.13
N LEU A 261 17.51 -17.02 10.80
CA LEU A 261 16.75 -15.90 11.36
C LEU A 261 17.54 -15.24 12.50
N ILE A 262 17.76 -13.92 12.42
CA ILE A 262 18.30 -13.16 13.56
C ILE A 262 17.34 -13.26 14.74
N THR A 263 17.86 -13.62 15.91
CA THR A 263 17.12 -13.63 17.18
C THR A 263 17.41 -12.41 18.05
N ASP A 264 18.59 -11.80 17.90
CA ASP A 264 19.10 -10.76 18.81
C ASP A 264 19.22 -9.44 18.04
N PHE A 265 18.41 -8.43 18.38
CA PHE A 265 18.32 -7.20 17.59
C PHE A 265 19.00 -6.02 18.29
N THR A 266 19.89 -5.34 17.57
CA THR A 266 20.48 -4.10 18.08
C THR A 266 19.43 -2.97 18.09
N PRO A 267 19.53 -2.00 19.03
CA PRO A 267 18.70 -0.80 19.02
C PRO A 267 18.70 -0.05 17.67
N LYS A 268 19.80 -0.13 16.91
CA LYS A 268 19.89 0.45 15.56
C LYS A 268 19.01 -0.31 14.55
N GLN A 269 19.06 -1.64 14.55
CA GLN A 269 18.24 -2.47 13.64
C GLN A 269 16.75 -2.25 13.90
N VAL A 270 16.31 -2.18 15.16
CA VAL A 270 14.90 -1.94 15.48
C VAL A 270 14.46 -0.53 15.04
N MET A 271 15.25 0.50 15.38
CA MET A 271 14.94 1.89 15.00
C MET A 271 14.92 2.14 13.48
N ALA A 272 15.60 1.30 12.69
CA ALA A 272 15.63 1.36 11.23
C ALA A 272 14.51 0.55 10.54
N ASN A 273 13.77 -0.30 11.28
CA ASN A 273 12.86 -1.29 10.68
C ASN A 273 11.46 -1.30 11.29
N ILE A 274 10.87 -0.12 11.48
CA ILE A 274 9.48 0.00 11.95
C ILE A 274 8.53 -0.70 10.96
N GLY A 275 7.58 -1.46 11.51
CA GLY A 275 6.55 -2.19 10.76
C GLY A 275 6.96 -3.61 10.36
N VAL A 276 6.22 -4.19 9.41
CA VAL A 276 6.35 -5.60 9.02
C VAL A 276 7.40 -5.81 7.93
N ARG A 277 8.25 -6.82 8.13
CA ARG A 277 9.30 -7.27 7.23
C ARG A 277 9.21 -8.78 7.06
N ILE A 278 9.34 -9.27 5.83
CA ILE A 278 9.34 -10.71 5.54
C ILE A 278 10.78 -11.20 5.52
N LYS A 279 11.03 -12.33 6.20
CA LYS A 279 12.28 -13.09 6.14
C LYS A 279 11.97 -14.55 5.82
N ARG A 280 13.01 -15.28 5.40
CA ARG A 280 12.97 -16.74 5.21
C ARG A 280 14.12 -17.35 5.97
N ASP A 281 13.87 -18.43 6.69
CA ASP A 281 14.91 -19.20 7.37
C ASP A 281 15.68 -20.10 6.40
N GLU A 282 16.70 -20.80 6.91
CA GLU A 282 17.51 -21.79 6.18
C GLU A 282 16.70 -22.95 5.58
N ASN A 283 15.47 -23.18 6.05
CA ASN A 283 14.55 -24.17 5.51
C ASN A 283 13.65 -23.58 4.40
N GLY A 284 13.62 -22.25 4.23
CA GLY A 284 12.75 -21.55 3.29
C GLY A 284 11.36 -21.24 3.84
N ASN A 285 11.11 -21.41 5.14
CA ASN A 285 9.83 -21.05 5.75
C ASN A 285 9.74 -19.53 5.88
N TYR A 286 8.57 -18.94 5.62
CA TYR A 286 8.38 -17.49 5.79
C TYR A 286 8.14 -17.12 7.26
N HIS A 287 8.85 -16.09 7.69
CA HIS A 287 8.68 -15.43 8.97
C HIS A 287 8.31 -13.96 8.72
N LEU A 288 7.25 -13.48 9.36
CA LEU A 288 6.99 -12.05 9.46
C LEU A 288 7.59 -11.54 10.76
N LEU A 289 8.45 -10.54 10.65
CA LEU A 289 9.00 -9.79 11.77
C LEU A 289 8.33 -8.42 11.81
N SER A 290 7.78 -8.05 12.96
CA SER A 290 7.18 -6.73 13.18
C SER A 290 7.91 -6.07 14.34
N THR A 291 8.57 -4.94 14.08
CA THR A 291 9.27 -4.19 15.13
C THR A 291 8.53 -2.91 15.50
N ALA A 292 8.48 -2.62 16.79
CA ALA A 292 7.86 -1.43 17.34
C ALA A 292 8.59 -0.94 18.59
N THR A 293 8.38 0.33 18.93
CA THR A 293 8.92 0.97 20.13
C THR A 293 7.89 1.86 20.79
N SER A 294 7.82 1.87 22.14
CA SER A 294 7.12 2.91 22.89
C SER A 294 8.01 3.54 23.96
N THR A 295 7.72 4.80 24.27
CA THR A 295 8.50 5.67 25.14
C THR A 295 8.30 5.30 26.61
N ILE A 296 9.39 5.23 27.40
CA ILE A 296 9.28 5.08 28.85
C ILE A 296 9.01 6.47 29.45
N GLU A 297 7.76 6.71 29.83
CA GLU A 297 7.30 8.03 30.27
C GLU A 297 7.88 8.50 31.62
N THR A 298 8.20 7.60 32.54
CA THR A 298 8.82 7.91 33.84
C THR A 298 9.77 6.79 34.26
N ASP A 299 10.72 7.04 35.17
CA ASP A 299 11.61 6.00 35.73
C ASP A 299 10.89 5.03 36.71
N SER A 300 9.59 4.76 36.51
CA SER A 300 8.83 3.79 37.30
C SER A 300 8.63 2.49 36.52
N GLU A 301 8.67 1.36 37.23
CA GLU A 301 8.43 0.01 36.69
C GLU A 301 7.09 -0.07 35.94
N LEU A 302 6.02 0.51 36.49
CA LEU A 302 4.71 0.63 35.83
C LEU A 302 4.78 1.34 34.47
N SER A 303 5.65 2.35 34.32
CA SER A 303 5.81 3.06 33.06
C SER A 303 6.61 2.26 32.03
N GLU A 304 7.48 1.36 32.48
CA GLU A 304 8.20 0.43 31.61
C GLU A 304 7.27 -0.71 31.15
N ASP A 305 6.41 -1.21 32.04
CA ASP A 305 5.34 -2.18 31.75
C ASP A 305 4.31 -1.64 30.74
N ILE A 306 3.93 -0.36 30.86
CA ILE A 306 3.04 0.29 29.90
C ILE A 306 3.74 0.38 28.54
N ALA A 307 4.98 0.87 28.49
CA ALA A 307 5.74 1.00 27.26
C ALA A 307 5.96 -0.34 26.54
N ILE A 308 6.16 -1.44 27.27
CA ILE A 308 6.30 -2.77 26.62
C ILE A 308 4.97 -3.25 26.04
N LYS A 309 3.84 -3.01 26.73
CA LYS A 309 2.49 -3.38 26.24
C LYS A 309 2.10 -2.58 25.00
N GLU A 310 2.33 -1.27 25.01
CA GLU A 310 2.10 -0.40 23.84
C GLU A 310 2.95 -0.83 22.64
N ALA A 311 4.22 -1.21 22.86
CA ALA A 311 5.07 -1.72 21.80
C ALA A 311 4.57 -3.07 21.23
N ILE A 312 4.05 -3.96 22.07
CA ILE A 312 3.41 -5.22 21.63
C ILE A 312 2.13 -4.93 20.82
N GLU A 313 1.24 -4.08 21.33
CA GLU A 313 0.00 -3.71 20.64
C GLU A 313 0.27 -3.08 19.26
N GLU A 314 1.29 -2.23 19.16
CA GLU A 314 1.73 -1.59 17.93
C GLU A 314 2.37 -2.58 16.94
N ALA A 315 3.25 -3.48 17.39
CA ALA A 315 3.83 -4.51 16.53
C ALA A 315 2.78 -5.51 16.01
N ASP A 316 1.82 -5.90 16.86
CA ASP A 316 0.71 -6.77 16.48
C ASP A 316 -0.29 -6.02 15.56
N SER A 317 -0.49 -4.71 15.76
CA SER A 317 -1.26 -3.83 14.85
C SER A 317 -0.64 -3.79 13.45
N ASN A 318 0.68 -3.67 13.35
CA ASN A 318 1.40 -3.69 12.08
C ASN A 318 1.23 -5.03 11.33
N LEU A 319 1.22 -6.17 12.03
CA LEU A 319 0.90 -7.48 11.43
C LEU A 319 -0.53 -7.53 10.88
N ARG A 320 -1.50 -6.95 11.60
CA ARG A 320 -2.90 -6.83 11.12
C ARG A 320 -3.01 -5.92 9.90
N LEU A 321 -2.25 -4.82 9.84
CA LEU A 321 -2.21 -3.95 8.67
C LEU A 321 -1.62 -4.67 7.44
N PHE A 322 -0.54 -5.42 7.61
CA PHE A 322 0.06 -6.24 6.54
C PHE A 322 -0.89 -7.33 6.03
N ALA A 323 -1.61 -8.01 6.94
CA ALA A 323 -2.64 -8.98 6.61
C ALA A 323 -3.81 -8.38 5.79
N GLY A 324 -4.09 -7.10 6.00
CA GLY A 324 -5.27 -6.41 5.48
C GLY A 324 -6.56 -6.84 6.19
N ALA A 325 -7.67 -6.19 5.88
CA ALA A 325 -8.98 -6.46 6.50
C ALA A 325 -9.73 -7.66 5.89
N GLN A 326 -8.98 -8.59 5.29
CA GLN A 326 -9.41 -9.27 4.06
C GLN A 326 -10.50 -10.34 4.25
N ILE A 327 -10.77 -10.77 5.49
CA ILE A 327 -11.84 -11.73 5.85
C ILE A 327 -13.23 -11.13 5.61
N SER A 328 -13.45 -9.84 5.88
CA SER A 328 -14.82 -9.31 6.05
C SER A 328 -15.25 -8.34 4.95
N ALA A 329 -14.33 -7.49 4.49
CA ALA A 329 -14.61 -6.49 3.46
C ALA A 329 -14.84 -7.09 2.06
N ASN A 330 -14.43 -8.34 1.87
CA ASN A 330 -14.70 -9.11 0.65
C ASN A 330 -16.10 -9.75 0.63
N SER A 331 -16.97 -9.54 1.62
CA SER A 331 -18.35 -10.03 1.55
C SER A 331 -19.20 -9.13 0.64
N GLU A 332 -20.11 -9.73 -0.13
CA GLU A 332 -21.04 -8.96 -0.97
C GLU A 332 -21.92 -8.01 -0.13
N THR A 333 -22.26 -8.43 1.11
CA THR A 333 -22.98 -7.62 2.09
C THR A 333 -22.23 -6.34 2.44
N VAL A 334 -20.93 -6.41 2.77
CA VAL A 334 -20.15 -5.20 3.13
C VAL A 334 -19.99 -4.28 1.93
N LEU A 335 -19.79 -4.80 0.72
CA LEU A 335 -19.73 -3.97 -0.49
C LEU A 335 -21.06 -3.26 -0.75
N LYS A 336 -22.19 -3.95 -0.56
CA LYS A 336 -23.52 -3.32 -0.65
C LYS A 336 -23.73 -2.29 0.46
N GLU A 337 -23.34 -2.57 1.70
CA GLU A 337 -23.41 -1.58 2.79
C GLU A 337 -22.60 -0.32 2.48
N ILE A 338 -21.37 -0.43 1.98
CA ILE A 338 -20.54 0.72 1.58
C ILE A 338 -21.26 1.53 0.50
N PHE A 339 -21.80 0.86 -0.51
CA PHE A 339 -22.54 1.50 -1.60
C PHE A 339 -23.79 2.24 -1.11
N GLU A 340 -24.63 1.61 -0.29
CA GLU A 340 -25.84 2.23 0.26
C GLU A 340 -25.54 3.42 1.20
N GLU A 341 -24.45 3.36 1.97
CA GLU A 341 -24.01 4.48 2.82
C GLU A 341 -23.58 5.69 1.98
N PHE A 342 -22.90 5.46 0.85
CA PHE A 342 -22.59 6.53 -0.12
C PHE A 342 -23.83 7.01 -0.90
N LYS A 343 -24.74 6.10 -1.30
CA LYS A 343 -26.03 6.41 -1.95
C LYS A 343 -26.92 7.27 -1.03
N SER A 344 -26.81 7.07 0.28
CA SER A 344 -27.44 7.89 1.34
C SER A 344 -26.78 9.25 1.58
N GLY A 345 -25.73 9.61 0.82
CA GLY A 345 -25.07 10.92 0.90
C GLY A 345 -24.11 11.11 2.07
N LYS A 346 -23.68 10.04 2.77
CA LYS A 346 -22.70 10.17 3.86
C LYS A 346 -21.33 10.60 3.35
N GLN A 347 -20.59 11.30 4.21
CA GLN A 347 -19.22 11.72 3.89
C GLN A 347 -18.24 10.53 3.95
N GLU A 348 -17.24 10.55 3.07
CA GLU A 348 -16.15 9.55 3.01
C GLU A 348 -15.53 9.27 4.38
N ASN A 349 -15.29 10.31 5.18
CA ASN A 349 -14.74 10.19 6.53
C ASN A 349 -15.64 9.41 7.52
N GLU A 350 -16.96 9.42 7.35
CA GLU A 350 -17.91 8.67 8.20
C GLU A 350 -17.98 7.21 7.77
N VAL A 351 -18.07 6.97 6.46
CA VAL A 351 -18.06 5.64 5.87
C VAL A 351 -16.74 4.94 6.18
N GLN A 352 -15.60 5.63 6.05
CA GLN A 352 -14.28 5.12 6.40
C GLN A 352 -14.13 4.83 7.90
N LYS A 353 -14.71 5.64 8.79
CA LYS A 353 -14.75 5.33 10.24
C LYS A 353 -15.54 4.05 10.52
N LYS A 354 -16.71 3.86 9.90
CA LYS A 354 -17.52 2.64 10.02
C LYS A 354 -16.77 1.41 9.48
N ILE A 355 -16.14 1.55 8.32
CA ILE A 355 -15.26 0.55 7.70
C ILE A 355 -14.10 0.16 8.63
N ASN A 356 -13.39 1.15 9.20
CA ASN A 356 -12.24 0.92 10.07
C ASN A 356 -12.67 0.25 11.39
N ALA A 357 -13.78 0.68 11.97
CA ALA A 357 -14.35 0.07 13.18
C ALA A 357 -14.80 -1.39 12.93
N SER A 358 -15.46 -1.64 11.79
CA SER A 358 -15.85 -3.00 11.36
C SER A 358 -14.61 -3.88 11.14
N THR A 359 -13.64 -3.40 10.36
CA THR A 359 -12.34 -4.02 10.12
C THR A 359 -11.63 -4.39 11.43
N LYS A 360 -11.56 -3.45 12.38
CA LYS A 360 -10.95 -3.66 13.69
C LYS A 360 -11.70 -4.74 14.47
N ALA A 361 -13.03 -4.63 14.61
CA ALA A 361 -13.86 -5.61 15.31
C ALA A 361 -13.81 -7.01 14.67
N PHE A 362 -13.59 -7.11 13.36
CA PHE A 362 -13.38 -8.39 12.68
C PHE A 362 -11.95 -8.93 12.84
N SER A 363 -10.92 -8.09 12.83
CA SER A 363 -9.54 -8.49 13.15
C SER A 363 -9.39 -8.92 14.62
N GLU A 364 -10.13 -8.30 15.53
CA GLU A 364 -10.22 -8.71 16.94
C GLU A 364 -10.90 -10.08 17.09
N LYS A 365 -11.92 -10.38 16.28
CA LYS A 365 -12.58 -11.71 16.25
C LYS A 365 -11.76 -12.78 15.51
N ALA A 366 -11.03 -12.39 14.46
CA ALA A 366 -10.11 -13.23 13.72
C ALA A 366 -8.69 -13.01 14.25
N SER A 367 -8.50 -13.35 15.54
CA SER A 367 -7.20 -13.23 16.21
C SER A 367 -6.12 -13.96 15.39
N ILE A 368 -5.03 -13.25 15.08
CA ILE A 368 -3.90 -13.82 14.36
C ILE A 368 -3.14 -14.70 15.35
N GLU A 369 -3.40 -15.99 15.30
CA GLU A 369 -2.72 -16.99 16.13
C GLU A 369 -1.26 -17.17 15.70
N GLY A 370 -0.42 -17.59 16.66
CA GLY A 370 0.99 -17.84 16.42
C GLY A 370 1.90 -16.61 16.37
N ILE A 371 1.42 -15.43 16.79
CA ILE A 371 2.31 -14.29 17.05
C ILE A 371 3.05 -14.52 18.37
N THR A 372 4.38 -14.58 18.30
CA THR A 372 5.29 -14.80 19.43
C THR A 372 6.23 -13.61 19.60
N GLU A 373 6.82 -13.46 20.79
CA GLU A 373 7.96 -12.55 20.95
C GLU A 373 9.22 -13.26 20.44
N LEU A 374 10.04 -12.54 19.68
CA LEU A 374 11.35 -12.98 19.21
C LEU A 374 12.47 -12.31 20.01
N ASP A 375 12.31 -11.01 20.30
CA ASP A 375 13.23 -10.20 21.09
C ASP A 375 12.49 -9.04 21.76
N SER A 376 12.99 -8.56 22.89
CA SER A 376 12.54 -7.32 23.53
C SER A 376 13.64 -6.70 24.39
N GLY A 377 13.63 -5.38 24.50
CA GLY A 377 14.71 -4.68 25.19
C GLY A 377 14.46 -3.20 25.38
N ILE A 378 15.55 -2.47 25.66
CA ILE A 378 15.55 -1.02 25.84
C ILE A 378 16.37 -0.39 24.71
N THR A 379 15.78 0.63 24.08
CA THR A 379 16.45 1.54 23.14
C THR A 379 16.46 2.95 23.72
N MET A 380 17.24 3.85 23.13
CA MET A 380 17.28 5.26 23.50
C MET A 380 17.25 6.12 22.25
N HIS A 381 16.40 7.14 22.25
CA HIS A 381 16.32 8.07 21.15
C HIS A 381 17.65 8.84 20.97
N PRO A 382 18.22 8.91 19.75
CA PRO A 382 19.60 9.36 19.55
C PRO A 382 19.85 10.82 19.94
N ALA A 383 18.90 11.74 19.76
CA ALA A 383 19.09 13.15 20.11
C ALA A 383 18.78 13.44 21.60
N ASN A 384 17.52 13.32 22.02
CA ASN A 384 17.06 13.67 23.38
C ASN A 384 17.43 12.66 24.51
N LYS A 385 18.00 11.49 24.19
CA LYS A 385 18.35 10.40 25.14
C LYS A 385 17.20 9.82 25.98
N VAL A 386 15.95 10.01 25.55
CA VAL A 386 14.79 9.39 26.20
C VAL A 386 14.82 7.88 25.94
N LYS A 387 14.58 7.08 27.00
CA LYS A 387 14.49 5.62 26.93
C LYS A 387 13.16 5.19 26.31
N ALA A 388 13.19 4.09 25.60
CA ALA A 388 12.00 3.43 25.07
C ALA A 388 12.15 1.91 25.20
N ARG A 389 11.01 1.23 25.37
CA ARG A 389 10.94 -0.22 25.14
C ARG A 389 10.89 -0.49 23.65
N PHE A 390 11.52 -1.58 23.22
CA PHE A 390 11.33 -2.15 21.90
C PHE A 390 10.88 -3.60 22.01
N VAL A 391 10.15 -4.06 21.00
CA VAL A 391 9.82 -5.48 20.80
C VAL A 391 9.98 -5.86 19.34
N VAL A 392 10.31 -7.12 19.10
CA VAL A 392 10.25 -7.78 17.80
C VAL A 392 9.26 -8.94 17.93
N ARG A 393 8.11 -8.80 17.27
CA ARG A 393 7.07 -9.82 17.21
C ARG A 393 7.25 -10.66 15.95
N LYS A 394 7.14 -11.98 16.08
CA LYS A 394 7.29 -12.95 14.98
C LYS A 394 6.00 -13.72 14.75
N TRP A 395 5.63 -13.86 13.48
CA TRP A 395 4.62 -14.82 13.02
C TRP A 395 5.19 -15.73 11.93
N SER A 396 4.74 -16.99 11.91
CA SER A 396 5.06 -17.97 10.87
C SER A 396 3.91 -18.98 10.73
N LEU A 397 3.86 -19.72 9.62
CA LEU A 397 2.91 -20.83 9.46
C LEU A 397 3.06 -21.89 10.56
N ASN A 398 4.31 -22.20 10.96
CA ASN A 398 4.58 -23.18 12.01
C ASN A 398 4.04 -22.68 13.35
N SER A 399 4.38 -21.46 13.76
CA SER A 399 3.88 -20.91 15.03
C SER A 399 2.37 -20.71 15.06
N GLN A 400 1.72 -20.51 13.91
CA GLN A 400 0.25 -20.51 13.80
C GLN A 400 -0.33 -21.92 13.99
N ALA A 401 0.28 -22.95 13.38
CA ALA A 401 -0.10 -24.33 13.57
C ALA A 401 0.09 -24.77 15.04
N ASP A 402 1.26 -24.50 15.63
CA ASP A 402 1.57 -24.79 17.04
C ASP A 402 0.53 -24.15 17.99
N ALA A 403 0.11 -22.91 17.71
CA ALA A 403 -0.91 -22.21 18.50
C ALA A 403 -2.31 -22.82 18.33
N SER A 404 -2.71 -23.17 17.11
CA SER A 404 -3.97 -23.88 16.87
C SER A 404 -3.98 -25.27 17.54
N ASP A 405 -2.87 -26.02 17.48
CA ASP A 405 -2.75 -27.32 18.14
C ASP A 405 -2.71 -27.20 19.67
N ALA A 406 -2.18 -26.11 20.23
CA ALA A 406 -2.27 -25.80 21.66
C ALA A 406 -3.74 -25.55 22.11
N ASP A 407 -4.52 -24.83 21.31
CA ASP A 407 -5.96 -24.63 21.56
C ASP A 407 -6.76 -25.94 21.41
N PHE A 408 -6.41 -26.82 20.47
CA PHE A 408 -7.04 -28.14 20.34
C PHE A 408 -6.63 -29.11 21.46
N SER A 409 -5.37 -29.14 21.88
CA SER A 409 -4.86 -30.06 22.92
C SER A 409 -5.27 -29.64 24.34
N SER A 410 -5.41 -28.35 24.61
CA SER A 410 -6.06 -27.87 25.84
C SER A 410 -7.56 -28.22 25.91
N GLY A 411 -8.19 -28.52 24.77
CA GLY A 411 -9.53 -29.12 24.67
C GLY A 411 -9.55 -30.66 24.56
N SER A 412 -8.41 -31.33 24.30
CA SER A 412 -8.37 -32.77 24.03
C SER A 412 -7.04 -33.40 24.43
N ASN A 413 -7.06 -34.07 25.58
CA ASN A 413 -5.96 -34.90 26.04
C ASN A 413 -5.97 -36.22 25.25
N ASN A 414 -5.03 -36.43 24.30
CA ASN A 414 -4.37 -37.73 24.08
C ASN A 414 -3.23 -37.66 23.05
N GLN A 415 -2.22 -38.49 23.29
CA GLN A 415 -0.98 -38.59 22.51
C GLN A 415 -1.19 -39.26 21.14
N ASN A 416 -0.35 -38.89 20.16
CA ASN A 416 0.60 -39.84 19.57
C ASN A 416 1.65 -39.17 18.66
N GLU A 417 2.89 -39.61 18.81
CA GLU A 417 3.97 -39.47 17.81
C GLU A 417 3.56 -40.29 16.56
N ASN A 418 4.04 -40.06 15.33
CA ASN A 418 5.44 -40.04 14.92
C ASN A 418 5.55 -39.86 13.38
N THR A 419 6.63 -39.25 12.87
CA THR A 419 7.26 -39.45 11.52
C THR A 419 6.40 -39.28 10.23
N ASP A 420 6.89 -38.88 9.06
CA ASP A 420 8.25 -38.64 8.51
C ASP A 420 8.12 -37.64 7.32
N ILE A 421 9.24 -37.26 6.69
CA ILE A 421 9.48 -37.28 5.22
C ILE A 421 10.76 -36.49 4.89
N SER A 422 11.61 -37.10 4.07
CA SER A 422 12.92 -36.61 3.63
C SER A 422 12.91 -36.15 2.16
N ASN A 423 13.86 -35.25 1.84
CA ASN A 423 14.62 -35.03 0.58
C ASN A 423 13.97 -35.49 -0.76
N GLU A 424 13.90 -34.70 -1.84
CA GLU A 424 14.96 -33.95 -2.58
C GLU A 424 14.26 -33.24 -3.79
N PRO A 425 14.93 -32.50 -4.73
CA PRO A 425 16.16 -31.72 -4.66
C PRO A 425 15.92 -30.21 -4.98
N SER A 426 16.97 -29.39 -4.94
CA SER A 426 16.94 -27.94 -5.17
C SER A 426 17.02 -27.52 -6.65
N VAL A 427 16.44 -26.35 -6.98
CA VAL A 427 16.78 -25.58 -8.19
C VAL A 427 17.21 -24.17 -7.78
N GLN A 428 18.45 -23.85 -8.12
CA GLN A 428 19.14 -22.62 -7.74
C GLN A 428 18.76 -21.46 -8.67
N GLU A 429 18.53 -20.31 -8.05
CA GLU A 429 19.00 -18.97 -8.46
C GLU A 429 18.41 -18.00 -7.45
N ASP A 430 19.21 -17.05 -6.97
CA ASP A 430 18.78 -16.06 -6.00
C ASP A 430 17.75 -15.10 -6.60
N LEU A 431 17.54 -13.94 -5.95
CA LEU A 431 16.62 -12.84 -6.27
C LEU A 431 15.45 -12.75 -5.27
N PHE A 432 15.81 -12.35 -4.04
CA PHE A 432 14.90 -11.83 -3.03
C PHE A 432 15.05 -10.29 -3.00
N LEU A 433 13.97 -9.58 -2.67
CA LEU A 433 13.98 -8.13 -2.54
C LEU A 433 14.14 -7.75 -1.07
N GLU A 434 15.39 -7.73 -0.63
CA GLU A 434 15.73 -7.23 0.69
C GLU A 434 15.59 -5.71 0.74
N SER A 435 14.97 -5.24 1.83
CA SER A 435 14.88 -3.83 2.18
C SER A 435 16.27 -3.21 2.26
N GLU A 436 16.58 -2.19 1.46
CA GLU A 436 17.93 -1.56 1.39
C GLU A 436 18.36 -0.81 2.68
N GLU A 437 17.55 -0.83 3.75
CA GLU A 437 17.77 0.02 4.93
C GLU A 437 18.56 -0.60 6.08
N ALA A 438 18.54 -1.92 6.21
CA ALA A 438 19.13 -2.58 7.36
C ALA A 438 19.32 -4.08 7.16
N ASP A 439 20.48 -4.55 7.59
CA ASP A 439 20.83 -5.96 7.75
C ASP A 439 19.90 -6.62 8.79
N PHE A 440 19.08 -7.54 8.31
CA PHE A 440 18.20 -8.46 9.04
C PHE A 440 18.50 -9.90 8.61
#